data_AF-A0A354HFS7-F1
#
_entry.id   AF-A0A354HFS7-F1
#
_cell.length_a   1.000
_cell.length_b   1.000
_cell.length_c   1.000
_cell.angle_alpha   90.00
_cell.angle_beta   90.00
_cell.angle_gamma   90.00
#
_symmetry.space_group_name_H-M   'P 1'
#
loop_
_entity.id
_entity.type
_entity.pdbx_description
1 polymer ?
#
loop_
_entity_poly.entity_id
_entity_poly.type
_entity_poly.pdbx_seq_one_letter_code
_entity_poly.pdbx_strand_id
1 'polypeptide(L)' 'MNKPYIVCLKYNMWRNELWFSAEDDPHTAEQWAKAVDMLPSVSERCTNPNQFMAEAIEHFEERGFTRIMR' A
#
# COMPACT_ATOMS: atom_id res chain seq x y z
N MET A 1 12.19 -11.00 11.68
CA MET A 1 12.10 -9.61 12.21
C MET A 1 11.18 -8.85 11.28
N ASN A 2 10.39 -7.89 11.78
CA ASN A 2 9.53 -7.11 10.91
C ASN A 2 10.27 -5.88 10.36
N LYS A 3 10.06 -5.59 9.08
CA LYS A 3 10.66 -4.48 8.35
C LYS A 3 9.59 -3.43 8.01
N PRO A 4 9.91 -2.13 8.12
CA PRO A 4 9.01 -1.08 7.70
C PRO A 4 8.99 -0.93 6.17
N TYR A 5 7.81 -0.67 5.62
CA TYR A 5 7.56 -0.38 4.21
C TYR A 5 6.78 0.93 4.10
N ILE A 6 7.13 1.76 3.11
CA ILE A 6 6.56 3.10 2.94
C ILE A 6 6.12 3.26 1.49
N VAL A 7 4.90 3.75 1.29
CA VAL A 7 4.37 4.05 -0.04
C VAL A 7 3.67 5.41 -0.06
N CYS A 8 3.95 6.19 -1.09
CA CYS A 8 3.29 7.46 -1.35
C CYS A 8 2.16 7.25 -2.35
N LEU A 9 0.93 7.30 -1.86
CA LEU A 9 -0.26 7.33 -2.70
C LEU A 9 -0.37 8.70 -3.39
N LYS A 10 -0.77 8.69 -4.66
CA LYS A 10 -1.08 9.89 -5.45
C LYS A 10 -2.39 9.70 -6.19
N TYR A 11 -3.31 10.64 -6.02
CA TYR A 11 -4.60 10.67 -6.71
C TYR A 11 -4.90 12.11 -7.15
N ASN A 12 -4.81 12.40 -8.45
CA ASN A 12 -4.83 13.77 -8.97
C ASN A 12 -3.80 14.68 -8.27
N MET A 13 -4.27 15.71 -7.56
CA MET A 13 -3.44 16.63 -6.77
C MET A 13 -3.25 16.16 -5.32
N TRP A 14 -4.01 15.16 -4.87
CA TRP A 14 -3.91 14.60 -3.53
C TRP A 14 -2.73 13.63 -3.43
N ARG A 15 -2.05 13.67 -2.29
CA ARG A 15 -0.96 12.74 -1.94
C ARG A 15 -1.07 12.37 -0.47
N ASN A 16 -0.74 11.13 -0.16
CA ASN A 16 -0.66 10.66 1.23
C ASN A 16 0.39 9.57 1.36
N GLU A 17 1.12 9.57 2.47
CA GLU A 17 2.11 8.54 2.77
C GLU A 17 1.49 7.49 3.69
N LEU A 18 1.69 6.22 3.36
CA LEU A 18 1.28 5.10 4.19
C LEU A 18 2.51 4.30 4.64
N TRP A 19 2.45 3.87 5.88
CA TRP A 19 3.47 3.07 6.52
C TRP A 19 2.92 1.69 6.87
N PHE A 20 3.70 0.67 6.57
CA PHE A 20 3.36 -0.72 6.81
C PHE A 20 4.51 -1.45 7.50
N SER A 21 4.19 -2.56 8.14
CA SER A 21 5.14 -3.49 8.75
C SER A 21 4.79 -4.90 8.30
N ALA A 22 5.80 -5.65 7.86
CA ALA A 22 5.65 -7.05 7.47
C ALA A 22 6.96 -7.82 7.73
N GLU A 23 6.95 -9.14 7.55
CA GLU A 23 8.14 -9.96 7.73
C GLU A 23 9.28 -9.55 6.78
N ASP A 24 10.52 -9.63 7.26
CA ASP A 24 11.71 -9.37 6.45
C ASP A 24 12.19 -10.66 5.79
N ASP A 25 11.51 -11.04 4.72
CA ASP A 25 11.84 -12.20 3.90
C ASP A 25 11.68 -11.90 2.39
N PRO A 26 12.31 -12.70 1.51
CA PRO A 26 12.27 -12.47 0.07
C PRO A 26 10.87 -12.55 -0.54
N HIS A 27 9.98 -13.39 0.01
CA HIS A 27 8.61 -13.52 -0.47
C HIS A 27 7.81 -12.26 -0.17
N THR A 28 7.91 -11.72 1.05
CA THR A 28 7.27 -10.46 1.42
C THR A 28 7.78 -9.29 0.56
N ALA A 29 9.08 -9.23 0.28
CA ALA A 29 9.65 -8.21 -0.61
C ALA A 29 9.08 -8.28 -2.05
N GLU A 30 8.86 -9.49 -2.57
CA GLU A 30 8.22 -9.70 -3.87
C GLU A 30 6.74 -9.27 -3.84
N GLN A 31 6.00 -9.59 -2.77
CA GLN A 31 4.62 -9.15 -2.60
C GLN A 31 4.51 -7.63 -2.50
N TRP A 32 5.47 -6.97 -1.84
CA TRP A 32 5.52 -5.52 -1.77
C TRP A 32 5.66 -4.89 -3.17
N ALA A 33 6.61 -5.39 -3.97
CA ALA A 33 6.82 -4.90 -5.33
C ALA A 33 5.55 -5.07 -6.18
N LYS A 34 4.92 -6.26 -6.13
CA LYS A 34 3.65 -6.52 -6.84
C LYS A 34 2.54 -5.59 -6.39
N ALA A 35 2.41 -5.37 -5.08
CA ALA A 35 1.38 -4.50 -4.52
C ALA A 35 1.54 -3.05 -5.01
N VAL A 36 2.77 -2.53 -4.99
CA VAL A 36 3.10 -1.20 -5.51
C VAL A 36 2.80 -1.09 -7.01
N ASP A 37 3.18 -2.09 -7.81
CA ASP A 37 2.92 -2.12 -9.25
C ASP A 37 1.43 -2.14 -9.59
N MET A 38 0.57 -2.68 -8.72
CA MET A 38 -0.89 -2.74 -8.89
C MET A 38 -1.62 -1.47 -8.45
N LEU A 39 -0.97 -0.55 -7.73
CA LEU A 39 -1.61 0.67 -7.24
C LEU A 39 -2.27 1.54 -8.32
N PRO A 40 -1.70 1.72 -9.53
CA PRO A 40 -2.38 2.43 -10.60
C PRO A 40 -3.75 1.82 -10.94
N SER A 41 -3.84 0.50 -11.07
CA SER A 41 -5.09 -0.20 -11.33
C SER A 41 -6.07 -0.13 -10.14
N VAL A 42 -5.57 -0.06 -8.91
CA VAL A 42 -6.41 0.22 -7.73
C VAL A 42 -6.99 1.64 -7.84
N SER A 43 -6.17 2.62 -8.22
CA SER A 43 -6.59 4.01 -8.36
C SER A 43 -7.65 4.24 -9.45
N GLU A 44 -7.56 3.52 -10.56
CA GLU A 44 -8.51 3.59 -11.69
C GLU A 44 -9.93 3.18 -11.31
N ARG A 45 -10.07 2.30 -10.31
CA ARG A 45 -11.37 1.84 -9.79
C ARG A 45 -11.97 2.78 -8.75
N CYS A 46 -11.21 3.77 -8.29
CA CYS A 46 -11.62 4.68 -7.23
C CYS A 46 -12.21 5.97 -7.82
N THR A 47 -13.18 6.55 -7.10
CA THR A 47 -13.85 7.79 -7.50
C THR A 47 -13.29 9.02 -6.78
N ASN A 48 -12.62 8.81 -5.64
CA ASN A 48 -12.15 9.87 -4.75
C ASN A 48 -10.93 9.40 -3.95
N PRO A 49 -10.12 10.33 -3.39
CA PRO A 49 -8.90 9.98 -2.67
C PRO A 49 -9.12 9.15 -1.39
N ASN A 50 -10.26 9.31 -0.69
CA ASN A 50 -10.55 8.52 0.51
C ASN A 50 -10.81 7.06 0.15
N GLN A 51 -11.54 6.81 -0.94
CA GLN A 51 -11.75 5.47 -1.48
C GLN A 51 -10.41 4.86 -1.90
N PHE A 52 -9.58 5.60 -2.64
CA PHE A 52 -8.26 5.10 -3.03
C PHE A 52 -7.36 4.75 -1.85
N MET A 53 -7.39 5.56 -0.79
CA MET A 53 -6.65 5.26 0.43
C MET A 53 -7.16 3.97 1.10
N ALA A 54 -8.47 3.80 1.23
CA ALA A 54 -9.06 2.61 1.84
C ALA A 54 -8.72 1.34 1.04
N GLU A 55 -8.94 1.38 -0.28
CA GLU A 55 -8.64 0.27 -1.19
C GLU A 55 -7.15 -0.07 -1.23
N ALA A 56 -6.27 0.93 -1.17
CA ALA A 56 -4.84 0.69 -1.08
C ALA A 56 -4.47 0.00 0.24
N ILE A 57 -5.04 0.42 1.37
CA ILE A 57 -4.80 -0.22 2.67
C ILE A 57 -5.23 -1.68 2.63
N GLU A 58 -6.46 -1.97 2.20
CA GLU A 58 -6.98 -3.33 2.07
C GLU A 58 -6.10 -4.18 1.15
N HIS A 59 -5.70 -3.62 0.00
CA HIS A 59 -4.80 -4.27 -0.95
C HIS A 59 -3.45 -4.70 -0.34
N PHE A 60 -2.87 -3.87 0.54
CA PHE A 60 -1.64 -4.21 1.26
C PHE A 60 -1.92 -5.21 2.41
N GLU A 61 -3.01 -5.04 3.16
CA GLU A 61 -3.37 -5.95 4.26
C GLU A 61 -3.65 -7.37 3.78
N GLU A 62 -4.31 -7.54 2.63
CA GLU A 62 -4.52 -8.85 1.97
C GLU A 62 -3.22 -9.58 1.62
N ARG A 63 -2.10 -8.84 1.51
CA ARG A 63 -0.76 -9.37 1.19
C ARG A 63 0.12 -9.54 2.42
N GLY A 64 -0.45 -9.39 3.61
CA GLY A 64 0.26 -9.58 4.88
C GLY A 64 0.96 -8.33 5.42
N PHE A 65 0.71 -7.15 4.82
CA PHE A 65 1.26 -5.89 5.32
C PHE A 65 0.34 -5.26 6.34
N THR A 66 0.79 -5.12 7.58
CA THR A 66 0.00 -4.46 8.63
C THR A 66 0.26 -2.95 8.59
N ARG A 67 -0.79 -2.15 8.46
CA ARG A 67 -0.68 -0.70 8.54
C ARG A 67 -0.18 -0.28 9.93
N ILE A 68 0.83 0.58 9.97
CA ILE A 68 1.33 1.20 11.19
C ILE A 68 1.05 2.70 11.13
N MET A 69 0.48 3.25 12.19
CA MET A 69 0.39 4.69 12.36
C MET A 69 1.70 5.17 13.01
N ARG A 70 2.37 6.11 12.36
CA ARG A 70 3.38 6.95 12.99
C ARG A 70 2.76 8.28 13.36
#